data_AF-A0A4R1NSN3-F1
#
_entry.id   AF-A0A4R1NSN3-F1
#
_cell.length_a   1.000
_cell.length_b   1.000
_cell.length_c   1.000
_cell.angle_alpha   90.00
_cell.angle_beta   90.00
_cell.angle_gamma   90.00
#
_symmetry.space_group_name_H-M   'P 1'
#
loop_
_entity.id
_entity.type
_entity.pdbx_description
1 polymer ?
#
loop_
_entity_poly.entity_id
_entity_poly.type
_entity_poly.pdbx_seq_one_letter_code
_entity_poly.pdbx_strand_id
1 'polypeptide(L)'
;MADHRRIIVALDEGTSNAKAVAIDADGQVLCQFSRPLSVQTPQAGWVEQRGEALIAQSLAVMREVIGQVGGDNVVARSNTPELSAIGAGLLARKALDGLDDGALAPLLPQHDIFTPDADRHARLQESWRNWQTAVERTLWRPQVTRGMDVTSNNVEMK
;
A
#
# COMPACT_ATOMS: atom_id res chain seq x y z
N MET A 1 -19.22 -2.21 -28.84
CA MET A 1 -18.03 -1.91 -28.03
C MET A 1 -18.45 -2.13 -26.59
N ALA A 2 -17.82 -3.05 -25.86
CA ALA A 2 -18.16 -3.24 -24.45
C ALA A 2 -17.87 -1.93 -23.70
N ASP A 3 -18.86 -1.45 -22.94
CA ASP A 3 -18.71 -0.24 -22.13
C ASP A 3 -17.75 -0.56 -20.98
N HIS A 4 -16.52 -0.08 -21.07
CA HIS A 4 -15.51 -0.29 -20.04
C HIS A 4 -15.77 0.69 -18.90
N ARG A 5 -16.29 0.17 -17.78
CA ARG A 5 -16.49 0.98 -16.57
C ARG A 5 -15.14 1.51 -16.09
N ARG A 6 -14.95 2.83 -16.14
CA ARG A 6 -13.76 3.49 -15.59
C ARG A 6 -13.88 3.52 -14.07
N ILE A 7 -12.91 2.90 -13.40
CA ILE A 7 -12.84 2.79 -11.96
C ILE A 7 -11.47 3.27 -11.51
N ILE A 8 -11.44 4.14 -10.51
CA ILE A 8 -10.24 4.55 -9.80
C ILE A 8 -10.14 3.68 -8.55
N VAL A 9 -9.01 3.01 -8.39
CA VAL A 9 -8.66 2.33 -7.13
C VAL A 9 -7.57 3.14 -6.45
N ALA A 10 -7.85 3.63 -5.25
CA ALA A 10 -6.89 4.35 -4.43
C ALA A 10 -6.47 3.51 -3.22
N LEU A 11 -5.16 3.45 -2.98
CA LEU A 11 -4.54 2.86 -1.80
C LEU A 11 -4.13 4.00 -0.85
N ASP A 12 -4.54 3.89 0.41
CA ASP A 12 -4.18 4.79 1.49
C ASP A 12 -3.49 3.98 2.60
N GLU A 13 -2.18 4.18 2.73
CA GLU A 13 -1.35 3.58 3.77
C GLU A 13 -1.24 4.51 4.97
N GLY A 14 -2.13 4.30 5.93
CA GLY A 14 -2.09 4.99 7.21
C GLY A 14 -1.14 4.33 8.21
N THR A 15 -0.97 4.97 9.35
CA THR A 15 -0.20 4.40 10.47
C THR A 15 -0.95 3.28 11.18
N SER A 16 -2.29 3.35 11.24
CA SER A 16 -3.14 2.35 11.92
C SER A 16 -3.78 1.33 10.97
N ASN A 17 -3.95 1.67 9.69
CA ASN A 17 -4.60 0.79 8.72
C ASN A 17 -4.07 1.02 7.31
N ALA A 18 -4.00 -0.07 6.54
CA ALA A 18 -4.00 0.00 5.09
C ALA A 18 -5.46 0.03 4.60
N LYS A 19 -5.78 0.89 3.65
CA LYS A 19 -7.13 1.02 3.08
C LYS A 19 -7.07 1.05 1.57
N ALA A 20 -8.04 0.43 0.92
CA ALA A 20 -8.25 0.60 -0.51
C ALA A 20 -9.71 0.91 -0.80
N VAL A 21 -9.95 1.83 -1.73
CA VAL A 21 -11.29 2.26 -2.15
C VAL A 21 -11.39 2.22 -3.68
N ALA A 22 -12.51 1.74 -4.20
CA ALA A 22 -12.87 1.84 -5.61
C ALA A 22 -13.96 2.90 -5.80
N ILE A 23 -13.76 3.76 -6.80
CA ILE A 23 -14.64 4.89 -7.12
C ILE A 23 -14.91 4.87 -8.62
N ASP A 24 -16.15 5.07 -9.06
CA ASP A 24 -16.48 5.22 -10.48
C ASP A 24 -16.30 6.65 -11.00
N ALA A 25 -16.57 6.85 -12.30
CA ALA A 25 -16.40 8.13 -12.99
C ALA A 25 -17.30 9.24 -12.45
N ASP A 26 -18.40 8.90 -11.77
CA ASP A 26 -19.32 9.86 -11.14
C ASP A 26 -18.90 10.23 -9.72
N GLY A 27 -17.78 9.67 -9.24
CA GLY A 27 -17.27 9.89 -7.89
C GLY A 27 -17.92 8.99 -6.84
N GLN A 28 -18.70 7.98 -7.24
CA GLN A 28 -19.39 7.10 -6.30
C GLN A 28 -18.49 5.98 -5.82
N VAL A 29 -18.44 5.78 -4.50
CA VAL A 29 -17.70 4.68 -3.89
C VAL A 29 -18.41 3.36 -4.18
N LEU A 30 -17.73 2.47 -4.90
CA LEU A 30 -18.22 1.14 -5.25
C LEU A 30 -18.00 0.14 -4.12
N CYS A 31 -16.80 0.16 -3.53
CA CYS A 31 -16.43 -0.66 -2.37
C CYS A 31 -15.20 -0.07 -1.68
N GLN A 32 -15.00 -0.45 -0.42
CA GLN A 32 -13.84 -0.09 0.37
C GLN A 32 -13.47 -1.23 1.31
N PHE A 33 -12.17 -1.47 1.48
CA PHE A 33 -11.64 -2.42 2.47
C PHE A 33 -10.56 -1.75 3.31
N SER A 34 -10.38 -2.27 4.53
CA SER A 34 -9.42 -1.75 5.52
C SER A 34 -8.82 -2.92 6.29
N ARG A 35 -7.51 -2.90 6.48
CA ARG A 35 -6.78 -3.91 7.25
C ARG A 35 -5.94 -3.22 8.33
N PRO A 36 -5.97 -3.72 9.58
CA PRO A 36 -5.23 -3.10 10.67
C PRO A 36 -3.72 -3.26 10.49
N LEU A 37 -2.99 -2.22 10.88
CA LEU A 37 -1.54 -2.20 10.99
C LEU A 37 -1.15 -2.06 12.46
N SER A 38 -0.05 -2.70 12.83
CA SER A 38 0.50 -2.61 14.18
C SER A 38 1.69 -1.66 14.19
N VAL A 39 1.72 -0.80 15.20
CA VAL A 39 2.85 0.06 15.53
C VAL A 39 3.53 -0.49 16.77
N GLN A 40 4.85 -0.47 16.78
CA GLN A 40 5.68 -0.88 17.91
C GLN A 40 6.41 0.35 18.45
N THR A 41 6.46 0.49 19.77
CA THR A 41 7.19 1.56 20.46
C THR A 41 8.15 0.93 21.46
N PRO A 42 9.23 0.26 20.99
CA PRO A 42 10.10 -0.54 21.86
C PRO A 42 10.90 0.32 22.85
N GLN A 43 11.11 1.60 22.53
CA GLN A 43 11.79 2.57 23.38
C GLN A 43 11.06 3.91 23.36
N ALA A 44 11.31 4.74 24.38
CA ALA A 44 10.76 6.09 24.43
C ALA A 44 11.18 6.89 23.19
N GLY A 45 10.21 7.47 22.48
CA GLY A 45 10.44 8.23 21.24
C GLY A 45 10.57 7.38 19.98
N TRP A 46 10.53 6.05 20.06
CA TRP A 46 10.61 5.17 18.90
C TRP A 46 9.21 4.78 18.41
N VAL A 47 9.05 4.75 17.09
CA VAL A 47 7.83 4.30 16.40
C VAL A 47 8.28 3.46 15.21
N GLU A 48 7.95 2.17 15.26
CA GLU A 48 8.37 1.19 14.26
C GLU A 48 7.17 0.44 13.70
N GLN A 49 7.26 0.08 12.42
CA GLN A 49 6.32 -0.81 11.75
C GLN A 49 7.09 -1.87 10.97
N ARG A 50 6.53 -3.08 10.91
CA ARG A 50 7.12 -4.15 10.11
C ARG A 50 6.84 -3.93 8.63
N GLY A 51 7.88 -3.76 7.82
CA GLY A 51 7.74 -3.56 6.37
C GLY A 51 6.99 -4.70 5.67
N GLU A 52 7.18 -5.95 6.14
CA GLU A 52 6.45 -7.10 5.60
C GLU A 52 4.95 -7.01 5.91
N ALA A 53 4.58 -6.46 7.08
CA ALA A 53 3.19 -6.25 7.44
C ALA A 53 2.55 -5.15 6.60
N LEU A 54 3.26 -4.04 6.35
CA LEU A 54 2.78 -2.97 5.45
C LEU A 54 2.43 -3.56 4.08
N ILE A 55 3.40 -4.22 3.42
CA ILE A 55 3.21 -4.78 2.08
C ILE A 55 2.10 -5.84 2.06
N ALA A 56 2.05 -6.73 3.05
CA ALA A 56 1.04 -7.77 3.12
C ALA A 56 -0.38 -7.19 3.22
N GLN A 57 -0.58 -6.17 4.07
CA GLN A 57 -1.89 -5.55 4.23
C GLN A 57 -2.27 -4.70 3.01
N SER A 58 -1.34 -3.96 2.40
CA SER A 58 -1.56 -3.24 1.13
C SER A 58 -2.06 -4.18 0.04
N LEU A 59 -1.35 -5.30 -0.16
CA LEU A 59 -1.71 -6.28 -1.18
C LEU A 59 -3.05 -6.95 -0.87
N ALA A 60 -3.37 -7.17 0.41
CA ALA A 60 -4.65 -7.73 0.81
C ALA A 60 -5.81 -6.80 0.42
N VAL A 61 -5.78 -5.54 0.85
CA VAL A 61 -6.87 -4.59 0.52
C VAL A 61 -7.00 -4.35 -0.99
N MET A 62 -5.88 -4.30 -1.71
CA MET A 62 -5.90 -4.16 -3.18
C MET A 62 -6.54 -5.38 -3.86
N ARG A 63 -6.22 -6.60 -3.42
CA ARG A 63 -6.86 -7.82 -3.95
C ARG A 63 -8.35 -7.87 -3.64
N GLU A 64 -8.77 -7.45 -2.45
CA GLU A 64 -10.17 -7.40 -2.05
C GLU A 64 -10.97 -6.42 -2.93
N VAL A 65 -10.45 -5.20 -3.12
CA VAL A 65 -11.08 -4.21 -4.01
C VAL A 65 -11.15 -4.73 -5.45
N ILE A 66 -10.02 -5.18 -6.01
CA ILE A 66 -9.95 -5.65 -7.40
C ILE A 66 -10.86 -6.87 -7.62
N GLY A 67 -10.89 -7.80 -6.67
CA GLY A 67 -11.78 -8.96 -6.71
C GLY A 67 -13.26 -8.58 -6.72
N GLN A 68 -13.63 -7.49 -6.02
CA GLN A 68 -15.00 -7.00 -5.96
C GLN A 68 -15.43 -6.24 -7.23
N VAL A 69 -14.53 -5.50 -7.87
CA VAL A 69 -14.86 -4.68 -9.06
C VAL A 69 -14.54 -5.32 -10.41
N GLY A 70 -13.86 -6.47 -10.41
CA GLY A 70 -13.47 -7.22 -11.61
C GLY A 70 -12.00 -7.02 -11.98
N GLY A 71 -11.25 -8.13 -12.04
CA GLY A 71 -9.78 -8.15 -12.13
C GLY A 71 -9.16 -8.36 -13.51
N ASP A 72 -9.96 -8.65 -14.55
CA ASP A 72 -9.45 -8.88 -15.92
C ASP A 72 -9.18 -7.58 -16.70
N ASN A 73 -9.11 -6.46 -15.97
CA ASN A 73 -9.08 -5.13 -16.56
C ASN A 73 -7.65 -4.61 -16.76
N VAL A 74 -7.51 -3.77 -17.78
CA VAL A 74 -6.33 -2.95 -18.00
C VAL A 74 -6.22 -1.92 -16.87
N VAL A 75 -5.06 -1.86 -16.20
CA VAL A 75 -4.82 -0.91 -15.11
C VAL A 75 -4.01 0.27 -15.65
N ALA A 76 -4.56 1.48 -15.51
CA ALA A 76 -3.82 2.71 -15.74
C ALA A 76 -3.19 3.18 -14.42
N ARG A 77 -1.87 3.30 -14.38
CA ARG A 77 -1.13 3.84 -13.23
C ARG A 77 -0.56 5.19 -13.61
N SER A 78 -0.82 6.24 -12.81
CA SER A 78 -0.12 7.50 -13.03
C SER A 78 1.37 7.37 -12.70
N ASN A 79 2.21 7.98 -13.54
CA ASN A 79 3.64 8.08 -13.33
C ASN A 79 4.06 9.37 -12.59
N THR A 80 3.08 10.21 -12.25
CA THR A 80 3.31 11.50 -11.58
C THR A 80 3.18 11.34 -10.07
N PRO A 81 4.24 11.64 -9.30
CA PRO A 81 4.12 11.83 -7.86
C PRO A 81 3.04 12.89 -7.53
N GLU A 82 2.38 12.78 -6.37
CA GLU A 82 1.34 13.73 -5.94
C GLU A 82 0.11 13.89 -6.85
N LEU A 83 -0.26 12.86 -7.61
CA LEU A 83 -1.45 12.83 -8.48
C LEU A 83 -2.70 13.45 -7.82
N SER A 84 -2.96 13.11 -6.55
CA SER A 84 -4.11 13.62 -5.80
C SER A 84 -4.07 15.14 -5.60
N ALA A 85 -2.90 15.71 -5.36
CA ALA A 85 -2.74 17.16 -5.19
C ALA A 85 -2.94 17.90 -6.52
N ILE A 86 -2.41 17.35 -7.62
CA ILE A 86 -2.65 17.88 -8.98
C ILE A 86 -4.15 17.84 -9.30
N GLY A 87 -4.82 16.72 -9.02
CA GLY A 87 -6.27 16.58 -9.20
C GLY A 87 -7.05 17.64 -8.43
N ALA A 88 -6.73 17.86 -7.15
CA ALA A 88 -7.35 18.91 -6.34
C ALA A 88 -7.11 20.32 -6.93
N GLY A 89 -5.88 20.62 -7.37
CA GLY A 89 -5.54 21.89 -8.01
C GLY A 89 -6.30 22.13 -9.32
N LEU A 90 -6.43 21.10 -10.16
CA LEU A 90 -7.20 21.17 -11.41
C LEU A 90 -8.69 21.36 -11.15
N LEU A 91 -9.27 20.68 -10.14
CA LEU A 91 -10.66 20.87 -9.74
C LEU A 91 -10.92 22.27 -9.18
N ALA A 92 -10.00 22.79 -8.37
CA ALA A 92 -10.08 24.17 -7.87
C ALA A 92 -10.04 25.18 -9.02
N ARG A 93 -9.12 24.99 -9.98
CA ARG A 93 -9.05 25.82 -11.19
C ARG A 93 -10.33 25.71 -12.02
N LYS A 94 -10.89 24.51 -12.22
CA LYS A 94 -12.15 24.29 -12.90
C LYS A 94 -13.28 25.13 -12.28
N ALA A 95 -13.37 25.12 -10.95
CA ALA A 95 -14.39 25.84 -10.21
C ALA A 95 -14.22 27.36 -10.27
N LEU A 96 -12.98 27.87 -10.25
CA LEU A 96 -12.69 29.30 -10.29
C LEU A 96 -12.82 29.90 -11.71
N ASP A 97 -12.31 29.20 -12.71
CA ASP A 97 -12.23 29.68 -14.09
C ASP A 97 -13.44 29.23 -14.94
N GLY A 98 -14.33 28.40 -14.39
CA GLY A 98 -15.51 27.89 -15.11
C GLY A 98 -15.15 26.95 -16.29
N LEU A 99 -14.03 26.22 -16.18
CA LEU A 99 -13.54 25.36 -17.26
C LEU A 99 -14.42 24.14 -17.47
N ASP A 100 -14.51 23.69 -18.72
CA ASP A 100 -15.04 22.38 -19.06
C ASP A 100 -13.97 21.28 -18.98
N ASP A 101 -14.39 20.03 -19.11
CA ASP A 101 -13.47 18.88 -19.05
C ASP A 101 -12.50 18.85 -20.24
N GLY A 102 -12.88 19.46 -21.38
CA GLY A 102 -12.04 19.56 -22.58
C GLY A 102 -10.83 20.46 -22.35
N ALA A 103 -11.01 21.56 -21.62
CA ALA A 103 -9.94 22.46 -21.22
C ALA A 103 -8.99 21.85 -20.17
N LEU A 104 -9.46 20.88 -19.39
CA LEU A 104 -8.63 20.16 -18.41
C LEU A 104 -7.85 19.00 -19.03
N ALA A 105 -8.37 18.36 -20.09
CA ALA A 105 -7.76 17.17 -20.68
C ALA A 105 -6.27 17.31 -21.03
N PRO A 106 -5.77 18.45 -21.59
CA PRO A 106 -4.35 18.63 -21.87
C PRO A 106 -3.46 18.76 -20.63
N LEU A 107 -4.06 19.02 -19.46
CA LEU A 107 -3.37 19.19 -18.17
C LEU A 107 -3.32 17.90 -17.36
N LEU A 108 -4.05 16.86 -17.78
CA LEU A 108 -4.08 15.59 -17.08
C LEU A 108 -2.73 14.86 -17.22
N PRO A 109 -2.23 14.25 -16.14
CA PRO A 109 -0.98 13.51 -16.19
C PRO A 109 -1.10 12.27 -17.07
N GLN A 110 0.04 11.84 -17.61
CA GLN A 110 0.10 10.60 -18.37
C GLN A 110 0.00 9.39 -17.44
N HIS A 111 -0.54 8.30 -17.99
CA HIS A 111 -0.67 7.03 -17.29
C HIS A 111 0.04 5.93 -18.08
N ASP A 112 0.78 5.10 -17.36
CA ASP A 112 1.30 3.86 -17.89
C ASP A 112 0.21 2.80 -17.83
N ILE A 113 0.10 2.05 -18.93
CA ILE A 113 -0.88 0.98 -19.07
C ILE A 113 -0.25 -0.35 -18.67
N PHE A 114 -0.83 -1.00 -17.67
CA PHE A 114 -0.44 -2.32 -17.20
C PHE A 114 -1.53 -3.33 -17.53
N THR A 115 -1.19 -4.30 -18.37
CA THR A 115 -2.02 -5.49 -18.63
C THR A 115 -1.57 -6.64 -17.72
N PRO A 116 -2.47 -7.52 -17.26
CA PRO A 116 -2.08 -8.75 -16.57
C PRO A 116 -1.05 -9.54 -17.39
N ASP A 117 0.05 -9.93 -16.75
CA ASP A 117 1.21 -10.57 -17.38
C ASP A 117 1.80 -11.59 -16.40
N ALA A 118 1.69 -12.87 -16.76
CA ALA A 118 2.10 -13.98 -15.91
C ALA A 118 3.63 -14.05 -15.72
N ASP A 119 4.41 -13.73 -16.77
CA ASP A 119 5.87 -13.78 -16.70
C ASP A 119 6.40 -12.66 -15.82
N ARG A 120 5.85 -11.45 -15.97
CA ARG A 120 6.17 -10.33 -15.08
C ARG A 120 5.75 -10.62 -13.65
N HIS A 121 4.58 -11.24 -13.45
CA HIS A 121 4.15 -11.68 -12.12
C HIS A 121 5.16 -12.65 -11.49
N ALA A 122 5.62 -13.67 -12.22
CA ALA A 122 6.61 -14.63 -11.73
C ALA A 122 7.93 -13.95 -11.33
N ARG A 123 8.45 -13.03 -12.17
CA ARG A 123 9.66 -12.25 -11.85
C ARG A 123 9.50 -11.39 -10.59
N LEU A 124 8.33 -10.78 -10.39
CA LEU A 124 8.05 -10.00 -9.18
C LEU A 124 7.98 -10.88 -7.93
N GLN A 125 7.41 -12.09 -8.03
CA GLN A 125 7.42 -13.06 -6.92
C GLN A 125 8.84 -13.49 -6.53
N GLU A 126 9.71 -13.72 -7.51
CA GLU A 126 11.12 -14.01 -7.27
C GLU A 126 11.85 -12.83 -6.61
N SER A 127 11.65 -11.61 -7.15
CA SER A 127 12.22 -10.38 -6.60
C SER A 127 11.78 -10.15 -5.15
N TRP A 128 10.51 -10.43 -4.85
CA TRP A 128 9.96 -10.36 -3.50
C TRP A 128 10.64 -11.33 -2.54
N ARG A 129 10.80 -12.60 -2.93
CA ARG A 129 11.53 -13.60 -2.12
C ARG A 129 12.97 -13.20 -1.86
N ASN A 130 13.64 -12.64 -2.87
CA ASN A 130 15.01 -12.15 -2.75
C ASN A 130 15.10 -10.96 -1.77
N TRP A 131 14.15 -10.03 -1.85
CA TRP A 131 14.04 -8.94 -0.89
C TRP A 131 13.83 -9.44 0.54
N GLN A 132 12.92 -10.39 0.76
CA GLN A 132 12.68 -10.99 2.09
C GLN A 132 13.97 -11.58 2.66
N THR A 133 14.71 -12.34 1.83
CA THR A 133 16.01 -12.92 2.21
C THR A 133 17.04 -11.83 2.57
N ALA A 134 17.08 -10.73 1.83
CA ALA A 134 17.98 -9.61 2.12
C ALA A 134 17.62 -8.89 3.42
N VAL A 135 16.32 -8.68 3.69
CA VAL A 135 15.83 -8.12 4.95
C VAL A 135 16.22 -9.03 6.11
N GLU A 136 15.95 -10.34 6.04
CA GLU A 136 16.29 -11.28 7.11
C GLU A 136 17.78 -11.29 7.48
N ARG A 137 18.66 -11.09 6.50
CA ARG A 137 20.12 -11.01 6.70
C ARG A 137 20.56 -9.71 7.36
N THR A 138 19.79 -8.64 7.22
CA THR A 138 20.14 -7.29 7.70
C THR A 138 19.40 -6.89 8.97
N LEU A 139 18.39 -7.65 9.38
CA LEU A 139 17.71 -7.47 10.66
C LEU A 139 18.71 -7.59 11.82
N TRP A 140 18.78 -6.52 12.62
CA TRP A 140 19.56 -6.53 13.85
C TRP A 140 19.04 -7.60 14.80
N ARG A 141 19.96 -8.39 15.37
CA ARG A 141 19.66 -9.40 16.38
C ARG A 141 20.38 -9.01 17.67
N PRO A 142 19.68 -8.97 18.82
CA PRO A 142 20.35 -8.77 20.09
C PRO A 142 21.37 -9.90 20.30
N GLN A 143 22.59 -9.55 20.71
CA GLN A 143 23.55 -10.55 21.13
C GLN A 143 23.00 -11.26 22.37
N VAL A 144 22.75 -12.56 22.27
CA VAL A 144 22.50 -13.38 23.45
C VAL A 144 23.82 -13.38 24.25
N THR A 145 23.85 -12.67 25.37
CA THR A 145 24.96 -12.77 26.33
C THR A 145 25.05 -14.21 26.81
N ARG A 146 26.03 -14.95 26.29
CA ARG A 146 26.37 -16.29 26.75
C ARG A 146 27.06 -16.17 28.10
N GLY A 147 26.30 -16.36 29.19
CA GLY A 147 26.87 -16.63 30.51
C GLY A 147 26.22 -15.86 31.66
N MET A 148 25.25 -16.49 32.31
CA MET A 148 25.23 -16.64 33.77
C MET A 148 24.32 -17.82 34.09
N ASP A 149 24.95 -18.99 34.11
CA ASP A 149 24.41 -20.19 34.74
C ASP A 149 24.41 -19.94 36.25
N VAL A 150 23.26 -19.55 36.82
CA VAL A 150 23.08 -19.54 38.27
C VAL A 150 22.50 -20.89 38.66
N THR A 151 23.37 -21.89 38.71
CA THR A 151 23.09 -23.09 39.50
C THR A 151 23.26 -22.74 40.98
N SER A 152 22.23 -23.11 41.75
CA SER A 152 22.31 -23.42 43.19
C SER A 152 22.62 -22.28 44.16
N ASN A 153 21.60 -21.81 44.88
CA ASN A 153 21.60 -22.00 46.33
C ASN A 153 20.20 -21.83 46.95
N ASN A 154 19.75 -22.94 47.55
CA ASN A 154 18.76 -22.95 48.63
C ASN A 154 19.20 -22.02 49.77
N VAL A 155 18.30 -21.18 50.25
CA VAL A 155 18.23 -20.83 51.67
C VAL A 155 16.76 -20.81 52.08
N GLU A 156 16.37 -21.80 52.89
CA GLU A 156 15.16 -21.81 53.71
C GLU A 156 15.11 -20.55 54.58
N MET A 157 13.97 -19.86 54.59
CA MET A 157 13.61 -18.93 55.65
C MET A 157 12.52 -19.57 56.51
N LYS A 158 12.82 -19.64 57.81
CA LYS A 158 11.93 -20.06 58.90
C LYS A 158 10.64 -19.24 58.96
#